data_AF-A0A969Y3I1-F1
#
_entry.id   AF-A0A969Y3I1-F1
#
_cell.length_a   1.000
_cell.length_b   1.000
_cell.length_c   1.000
_cell.angle_alpha   90.00
_cell.angle_beta   90.00
_cell.angle_gamma   90.00
#
_symmetry.space_group_name_H-M   'P 1'
#
loop_
_entity.id
_entity.type
_entity.pdbx_description
1 polymer ?
#
loop_
_entity_poly.entity_id
_entity_poly.type
_entity_poly.pdbx_seq_one_letter_code
_entity_poly.pdbx_strand_id
1 'polypeptide(L)'
;MTWQDKVNAFIGYLCNSRGYSSHTIAAYEGDLAHYAAFCLDQDVDPALPPRGFLRGYLGFLAQRGYGKRTIARRIAALRAFFRYQSQEYGVDNPAEQLHSPKLQTTLPKFLSEEQVEALIQAPDTKTAQGCRDACILELLYSTGCRVSELVGLNLEDLNFSAGCARVLGKGQRERVVLLGERAL
;
A
#
# COMPACT_ATOMS: atom_id res chain seq x y z
N MET A 1 18.57 -16.12 17.83
CA MET A 1 18.02 -15.56 16.58
C MET A 1 17.99 -14.05 16.74
N THR A 2 18.67 -13.30 15.88
CA THR A 2 18.76 -11.84 15.97
C THR A 2 17.42 -11.18 15.62
N TRP A 3 17.28 -9.88 15.90
CA TRP A 3 16.12 -9.10 15.44
C TRP A 3 15.94 -9.21 13.91
N GLN A 4 17.02 -9.05 13.16
CA GLN A 4 16.97 -9.09 11.70
C GLN A 4 16.53 -10.46 11.18
N ASP A 5 16.98 -11.55 11.81
CA ASP A 5 16.54 -12.90 11.43
C ASP A 5 15.03 -13.08 11.64
N LYS A 6 14.48 -12.57 12.75
CA LYS A 6 13.04 -12.61 13.04
C LYS A 6 12.24 -11.78 12.03
N VAL A 7 12.74 -10.60 11.67
CA VAL A 7 12.12 -9.76 10.62
C VAL A 7 12.15 -10.49 9.28
N ASN A 8 13.29 -11.07 8.88
CA ASN A 8 13.41 -11.79 7.62
C ASN A 8 12.46 -13.00 7.55
N ALA A 9 12.32 -13.76 8.64
CA ALA A 9 11.37 -14.86 8.74
C ALA A 9 9.92 -14.37 8.57
N PHE A 10 9.56 -13.28 9.26
CA PHE A 10 8.25 -12.66 9.15
C PHE A 10 7.96 -12.14 7.73
N ILE A 11 8.92 -11.49 7.08
CA ILE A 11 8.79 -11.03 5.70
C ILE A 11 8.63 -12.21 4.74
N GLY A 12 9.40 -13.27 4.93
CA GLY A 12 9.25 -14.53 4.19
C GLY A 12 7.84 -15.10 4.32
N TYR A 13 7.27 -15.10 5.53
CA TYR A 13 5.88 -15.49 5.78
C TYR A 13 4.87 -14.58 5.06
N LEU A 14 5.05 -13.26 5.10
CA LEU A 14 4.18 -12.31 4.40
C LEU A 14 4.21 -12.51 2.87
N CYS A 15 5.38 -12.80 2.31
CA CYS A 15 5.56 -13.06 0.90
C CYS A 15 4.92 -14.40 0.51
N ASN A 16 5.36 -15.49 1.15
CA ASN A 16 5.08 -16.85 0.69
C ASN A 16 3.70 -17.35 1.12
N SER A 17 3.27 -17.02 2.35
CA SER A 17 2.01 -17.54 2.90
C SER A 17 0.85 -16.56 2.71
N ARG A 18 1.13 -15.25 2.68
CA ARG A 18 0.08 -14.21 2.59
C ARG A 18 -0.01 -13.55 1.22
N GLY A 19 0.96 -13.76 0.33
CA GLY A 19 0.97 -13.20 -1.03
C GLY A 19 0.94 -11.67 -1.06
N TYR A 20 1.59 -11.02 -0.09
CA TYR A 20 1.62 -9.55 -0.02
C TYR A 20 2.50 -8.96 -1.11
N SER A 21 2.09 -7.81 -1.67
CA SER A 21 2.86 -7.12 -2.70
C SER A 21 4.22 -6.63 -2.15
N SER A 22 5.19 -6.48 -3.04
CA SER A 22 6.52 -5.92 -2.71
C SER A 22 6.44 -4.57 -2.00
N HIS A 23 5.51 -3.70 -2.43
CA HIS A 23 5.27 -2.39 -1.79
C HIS A 23 4.76 -2.53 -0.35
N THR A 24 3.88 -3.50 -0.10
CA THR A 24 3.40 -3.80 1.25
C THR A 24 4.54 -4.33 2.10
N ILE A 25 5.37 -5.23 1.56
CA ILE A 25 6.54 -5.79 2.26
C ILE A 25 7.51 -4.67 2.65
N ALA A 26 7.93 -3.85 1.70
CA ALA A 26 8.85 -2.74 1.94
C ALA A 26 8.31 -1.75 2.99
N ALA A 27 6.99 -1.50 2.99
CA ALA A 27 6.35 -0.67 4.00
C ALA A 27 6.43 -1.27 5.41
N TYR A 28 6.27 -2.59 5.54
CA TYR A 28 6.41 -3.30 6.82
C TYR A 28 7.87 -3.32 7.28
N GLU A 29 8.81 -3.63 6.38
CA GLU A 29 10.25 -3.59 6.69
C GLU A 29 10.68 -2.22 7.18
N GLY A 30 10.30 -1.15 6.47
CA GLY A 30 10.63 0.22 6.88
C GLY A 30 10.02 0.61 8.23
N ASP A 31 8.80 0.16 8.54
CA ASP A 31 8.17 0.42 9.84
C ASP A 31 8.84 -0.34 10.99
N LEU A 32 9.23 -1.58 10.76
CA LEU A 32 9.95 -2.42 11.73
C LEU A 32 11.38 -1.92 11.95
N ALA A 33 12.06 -1.48 10.88
CA ALA A 33 13.38 -0.87 10.97
C ALA A 33 13.34 0.44 11.78
N HIS A 34 12.32 1.27 11.57
CA HIS A 34 12.16 2.49 12.35
C HIS A 34 11.92 2.19 13.85
N TYR A 35 11.13 1.16 14.16
CA TYR A 35 10.96 0.72 15.55
C TYR A 35 12.26 0.19 16.14
N ALA A 36 13.04 -0.60 15.39
CA ALA A 36 14.32 -1.11 15.84
C ALA A 36 15.31 0.02 16.15
N ALA A 37 15.35 1.07 15.33
CA ALA A 37 16.16 2.27 15.58
C ALA A 37 15.75 2.96 16.90
N PHE A 38 14.44 3.10 17.16
CA PHE A 38 13.97 3.63 18.44
C PHE A 38 14.38 2.76 19.64
N CYS A 39 14.38 1.44 19.48
CA CYS A 39 14.80 0.53 20.55
C CYS A 39 16.31 0.64 20.82
N LEU A 40 17.11 0.76 19.75
CA LEU A 40 18.56 0.94 19.84
C LEU A 40 18.92 2.21 20.61
N ASP A 41 18.24 3.33 20.33
CA ASP A 41 18.43 4.60 21.04
C ASP A 41 18.10 4.52 22.54
N GLN A 42 17.39 3.48 22.98
CA GLN A 42 16.97 3.26 24.35
C GLN A 42 17.63 2.04 25.00
N ASP A 43 18.59 1.41 24.30
CA ASP A 43 19.27 0.18 24.72
C ASP A 43 18.30 -0.97 25.08
N VAL A 44 17.25 -1.13 24.26
CA VAL A 44 16.23 -2.17 24.42
C VAL A 44 16.28 -3.16 23.27
N ASP A 45 16.16 -4.46 23.59
CA ASP A 45 15.96 -5.49 22.56
C ASP A 45 14.58 -5.28 21.89
N PRO A 46 14.53 -5.01 20.56
CA PRO A 46 13.26 -4.81 19.88
C PRO A 46 12.35 -6.05 19.91
N ALA A 47 12.91 -7.25 20.07
CA ALA A 47 12.14 -8.50 20.13
C ALA A 47 11.50 -8.76 21.50
N LEU A 48 12.05 -8.18 22.57
CA LEU A 48 11.61 -8.39 23.95
C LEU A 48 11.47 -7.05 24.70
N PRO A 49 10.63 -6.13 24.20
CA PRO A 49 10.46 -4.84 24.84
C PRO A 49 9.78 -4.98 26.22
N PRO A 50 10.17 -4.19 27.22
CA PRO A 50 9.53 -4.22 28.53
C PRO A 50 8.07 -3.76 28.45
N ARG A 51 7.27 -4.13 29.47
CA ARG A 51 5.85 -3.75 29.54
C ARG A 51 5.69 -2.22 29.43
N GLY A 52 4.80 -1.78 28.55
CA GLY A 52 4.53 -0.35 28.33
C GLY A 52 5.50 0.35 27.37
N PHE A 53 6.63 -0.27 26.99
CA PHE A 53 7.62 0.35 26.10
C PHE A 53 7.03 0.75 24.73
N LEU A 54 6.17 -0.10 24.16
CA LEU A 54 5.50 0.21 22.91
C LEU A 54 4.58 1.43 23.00
N ARG A 55 4.00 1.74 24.18
CA ARG A 55 3.25 3.00 24.38
C ARG A 55 4.19 4.20 24.37
N GLY A 56 5.39 4.05 24.94
CA GLY A 56 6.48 5.04 24.85
C GLY A 56 6.86 5.33 23.40
N TYR A 57 7.01 4.29 22.57
CA TYR A 57 7.23 4.45 21.14
C TYR A 57 6.11 5.25 20.45
N LEU A 58 4.83 5.00 20.77
CA LEU A 58 3.73 5.79 20.22
C LEU A 58 3.77 7.25 20.67
N GLY A 59 4.14 7.50 21.93
CA GLY A 59 4.38 8.85 22.45
C GLY A 59 5.50 9.57 21.70
N PHE A 60 6.62 8.88 21.45
CA PHE A 60 7.72 9.37 20.63
C PHE A 60 7.27 9.74 19.22
N LEU A 61 6.47 8.88 18.57
CA LEU A 61 5.95 9.18 17.23
C LEU A 61 5.06 10.44 17.21
N ALA A 62 4.21 10.61 18.23
CA ALA A 62 3.37 11.79 18.34
C ALA A 62 4.20 13.07 18.59
N GLN A 63 5.19 13.01 19.47
CA GLN A 63 6.09 14.13 19.78
C GLN A 63 6.93 14.56 18.57
N ARG A 64 7.34 13.62 17.72
CA ARG A 64 8.05 13.88 16.46
C ARG A 64 7.14 14.42 15.35
N GLY A 65 5.84 14.61 15.60
CA GLY A 65 4.90 15.19 14.63
C GLY A 65 4.48 14.24 13.52
N TYR A 66 4.64 12.92 13.67
CA TYR A 66 4.17 11.98 12.65
C TYR A 66 2.65 12.04 12.51
N GLY A 67 2.16 12.07 11.26
CA GLY A 67 0.73 12.06 10.98
C GLY A 67 0.03 10.79 11.48
N LYS A 68 -1.25 10.92 11.87
CA LYS A 68 -2.06 9.81 12.41
C LYS A 68 -2.07 8.56 11.53
N ARG A 69 -2.06 8.72 10.19
CA ARG A 69 -2.01 7.61 9.23
C ARG A 69 -0.69 6.83 9.32
N THR A 70 0.44 7.53 9.43
CA THR A 70 1.75 6.91 9.61
C THR A 70 1.83 6.15 10.92
N ILE A 71 1.33 6.75 12.01
CA ILE A 71 1.28 6.11 13.33
C ILE A 71 0.41 4.84 13.26
N ALA A 72 -0.79 4.91 12.67
CA ALA A 72 -1.66 3.75 12.52
C ALA A 72 -1.02 2.62 11.70
N ARG A 73 -0.29 2.95 10.63
CA ARG A 73 0.44 1.98 9.79
C ARG A 73 1.56 1.29 10.57
N ARG A 74 2.37 2.05 11.31
CA ARG A 74 3.44 1.51 12.18
C ARG A 74 2.89 0.59 13.28
N ILE A 75 1.76 0.97 13.89
CA ILE A 75 1.06 0.10 14.86
C ILE A 75 0.60 -1.20 14.19
N ALA A 76 0.05 -1.12 12.98
CA ALA A 76 -0.39 -2.32 12.25
C ALA A 76 0.78 -3.26 11.93
N ALA A 77 1.94 -2.72 11.54
CA ALA A 77 3.16 -3.49 11.31
C ALA A 77 3.64 -4.20 12.60
N LEU A 78 3.73 -3.47 13.72
CA LEU A 78 4.12 -4.05 15.02
C LEU A 78 3.15 -5.15 15.48
N ARG A 79 1.84 -4.89 15.40
CA ARG A 79 0.82 -5.89 15.78
C ARG A 79 0.89 -7.14 14.91
N ALA A 80 1.16 -6.98 13.62
CA ALA A 80 1.30 -8.12 12.72
C ALA A 80 2.57 -8.93 13.03
N PHE A 81 3.70 -8.26 13.24
CA PHE A 81 4.97 -8.88 13.57
C PHE A 81 4.90 -9.64 14.90
N PHE A 82 4.47 -9.00 15.99
CA PHE A 82 4.43 -9.66 17.30
C PHE A 82 3.37 -10.76 17.39
N ARG A 83 2.27 -10.64 16.64
CA ARG A 83 1.31 -11.75 16.48
C ARG A 83 1.96 -12.94 15.76
N TYR A 84 2.69 -12.70 14.68
CA TYR A 84 3.44 -13.77 13.99
C TYR A 84 4.45 -14.43 14.93
N GLN A 85 5.23 -13.63 15.66
CA GLN A 85 6.19 -14.15 16.63
C GLN A 85 5.52 -15.02 17.70
N SER A 86 4.36 -14.58 18.22
CA SER A 86 3.59 -15.33 19.20
C SER A 86 3.05 -16.65 18.64
N GLN A 87 2.56 -16.65 17.40
CA GLN A 87 2.01 -17.83 16.74
C GLN A 87 3.09 -18.87 16.38
N GLU A 88 4.24 -18.43 15.85
CA GLU A 88 5.31 -19.34 15.41
C GLU A 88 6.21 -19.83 16.54
N TYR A 89 6.44 -18.98 17.56
CA TYR A 89 7.44 -19.25 18.60
C TYR A 89 6.87 -19.29 20.02
N GLY A 90 5.55 -19.13 20.19
CA GLY A 90 4.90 -19.22 21.49
C GLY A 90 5.29 -18.12 22.49
N VAL A 91 5.80 -16.99 22.00
CA VAL A 91 6.20 -15.86 22.85
C VAL A 91 5.01 -14.95 23.17
N ASP A 92 5.05 -14.28 24.33
CA ASP A 92 4.07 -13.26 24.69
C ASP A 92 4.03 -12.13 23.65
N ASN A 93 2.83 -11.62 23.37
CA ASN A 93 2.63 -10.55 22.40
C ASN A 93 2.58 -9.17 23.08
N PRO A 94 3.68 -8.38 23.08
CA PRO A 94 3.69 -7.06 23.71
C PRO A 94 2.77 -6.03 23.02
N ALA A 95 2.37 -6.29 21.76
CA ALA A 95 1.56 -5.39 20.96
C ALA A 95 0.04 -5.62 21.09
N GLU A 96 -0.39 -6.58 21.92
CA GLU A 96 -1.81 -6.95 22.04
C GLU A 96 -2.69 -5.77 22.51
N GLN A 97 -2.16 -4.95 23.42
CA GLN A 97 -2.87 -3.78 23.97
C GLN A 97 -2.61 -2.47 23.20
N LEU A 98 -1.99 -2.52 22.01
CA LEU A 98 -1.77 -1.31 21.23
C LEU A 98 -3.04 -0.89 20.49
N HIS A 99 -3.50 0.32 20.79
CA HIS A 99 -4.63 0.94 20.13
C HIS A 99 -4.17 1.89 19.02
N SER A 100 -4.70 1.68 17.82
CA SER A 100 -4.48 2.59 16.70
C SER A 100 -5.24 3.91 16.91
N PRO A 101 -4.68 5.06 16.52
CA PRO A 101 -5.41 6.32 16.57
C PRO A 101 -6.64 6.24 15.65
N LYS A 102 -7.77 6.84 16.07
CA LYS A 102 -8.94 7.01 15.20
C LYS A 102 -8.54 7.90 14.02
N LEU A 103 -8.63 7.34 12.81
CA LEU A 103 -8.42 8.07 11.57
C LEU A 103 -9.72 8.77 11.20
N GLN A 104 -9.65 10.07 10.92
CA GLN A 104 -10.78 10.78 10.32
C GLN A 104 -10.88 10.36 8.85
N THR A 105 -12.06 9.92 8.45
CA THR A 105 -12.42 9.69 7.05
C THR A 105 -12.82 11.03 6.45
N THR A 106 -12.01 11.54 5.53
CA THR A 106 -12.40 12.65 4.67
C THR A 106 -13.30 12.13 3.56
N LEU A 107 -14.33 12.88 3.19
CA LEU A 107 -15.13 12.55 2.01
C LEU A 107 -14.23 12.58 0.76
N PRO A 108 -14.41 11.66 -0.19
CA PRO A 108 -13.74 11.75 -1.49
C PRO A 108 -14.05 13.09 -2.14
N LYS A 109 -13.04 13.72 -2.73
CA LYS A 109 -13.27 14.83 -3.66
C LYS A 109 -13.64 14.22 -5.01
N PHE A 110 -14.67 14.75 -5.65
CA PHE A 110 -15.07 14.39 -7.01
C PHE A 110 -14.79 15.56 -7.94
N LEU A 111 -14.63 15.24 -9.23
CA LEU A 111 -14.52 16.24 -10.30
C LEU A 111 -15.91 16.49 -10.88
N SER A 112 -16.21 17.73 -11.26
CA SER A 112 -17.39 18.01 -12.09
C SER A 112 -17.19 17.50 -13.52
N GLU A 113 -18.27 17.37 -14.27
CA GLU A 113 -18.21 16.93 -15.67
C GLU A 113 -17.30 17.83 -16.51
N GLU A 114 -17.39 19.15 -16.32
CA GLU A 114 -16.54 20.12 -17.02
C GLU A 114 -15.07 19.97 -16.66
N GLN A 115 -14.76 19.66 -15.40
CA GLN A 115 -13.38 19.41 -14.95
C GLN A 115 -12.81 18.13 -15.55
N VAL A 116 -13.63 17.10 -15.70
CA VAL A 116 -13.23 15.85 -16.35
C VAL A 116 -12.97 16.09 -17.84
N GLU A 117 -13.86 16.80 -18.53
CA GLU A 117 -13.68 17.09 -19.95
C GLU A 117 -12.44 17.94 -20.21
N ALA A 118 -12.20 18.98 -19.39
CA ALA A 118 -10.98 19.77 -19.46
C ALA A 118 -9.72 18.93 -19.20
N LEU A 119 -9.78 17.96 -18.29
CA LEU A 119 -8.66 17.06 -18.00
C LEU A 119 -8.34 16.16 -19.20
N ILE A 120 -9.37 15.53 -19.80
CA ILE A 120 -9.23 14.64 -20.95
C ILE A 120 -8.67 15.39 -22.17
N GLN A 121 -9.06 16.65 -22.37
CA GLN A 121 -8.61 17.47 -23.49
C GLN A 121 -7.26 18.19 -23.27
N ALA A 122 -6.70 18.14 -22.06
CA ALA A 122 -5.46 18.85 -21.73
C ALA A 122 -4.20 18.41 -22.52
N PRO A 123 -4.00 17.13 -22.90
CA PRO A 123 -2.78 16.70 -23.60
C PRO A 123 -2.68 17.22 -25.04
N ASP A 124 -1.46 17.63 -25.46
CA ASP A 124 -1.20 18.03 -26.85
C ASP A 124 -1.05 16.82 -27.78
N THR A 125 -2.15 16.44 -28.42
CA THR A 125 -2.25 15.30 -29.37
C THR A 125 -1.45 15.49 -30.66
N LYS A 126 -0.74 16.61 -30.84
CA LYS A 126 0.25 16.75 -31.92
C LYS A 126 1.59 16.08 -31.59
N THR A 127 1.79 15.70 -30.33
CA THR A 127 3.00 14.99 -29.88
C THR A 127 2.68 13.54 -29.54
N ALA A 128 3.64 12.65 -29.75
CA ALA A 128 3.48 11.23 -29.38
C ALA A 128 3.18 11.05 -27.88
N GLN A 129 3.78 11.88 -27.02
CA GLN A 129 3.50 11.87 -25.58
C GLN A 129 2.07 12.32 -25.27
N GLY A 130 1.58 13.40 -25.91
CA GLY A 130 0.21 13.86 -25.67
C GLY A 130 -0.84 12.91 -26.24
N CYS A 131 -0.61 12.24 -27.37
CA CYS A 131 -1.48 11.15 -27.83
C CYS A 131 -1.58 10.02 -26.80
N ARG A 132 -0.43 9.59 -26.25
CA ARG A 132 -0.38 8.57 -25.20
C ARG A 132 -1.15 9.04 -23.96
N ASP A 133 -0.88 10.25 -23.48
CA ASP A 133 -1.48 10.76 -22.24
C ASP A 133 -3.00 10.95 -22.39
N ALA A 134 -3.48 11.37 -23.56
CA ALA A 134 -4.91 11.42 -23.88
C ALA A 134 -5.56 10.03 -23.83
N CYS A 135 -4.92 9.01 -24.43
CA CYS A 135 -5.40 7.63 -24.38
C CYS A 135 -5.43 7.09 -22.94
N ILE A 136 -4.41 7.38 -22.13
CA ILE A 136 -4.38 7.00 -20.71
C ILE A 136 -5.57 7.60 -19.96
N LEU A 137 -5.86 8.88 -20.17
CA LEU A 137 -6.97 9.58 -19.50
C LEU A 137 -8.33 9.02 -19.92
N GLU A 138 -8.54 8.80 -21.22
CA GLU A 138 -9.77 8.19 -21.74
C GLU A 138 -9.97 6.76 -21.20
N LEU A 139 -8.91 5.94 -21.17
CA LEU A 139 -8.98 4.58 -20.60
C LEU A 139 -9.33 4.60 -19.12
N LEU A 140 -8.70 5.47 -18.32
CA LEU A 140 -9.04 5.61 -16.90
C LEU A 140 -10.49 6.03 -16.71
N TYR A 141 -10.95 6.99 -17.51
CA TYR A 141 -12.31 7.50 -17.43
C TYR A 141 -13.34 6.45 -17.85
N SER A 142 -13.12 5.74 -18.97
CA SER A 142 -14.09 4.79 -19.53
C SER A 142 -14.16 3.48 -18.73
N THR A 143 -13.03 3.01 -18.19
CA THR A 143 -12.95 1.69 -17.54
C THR A 143 -13.04 1.75 -16.01
N GLY A 144 -12.73 2.90 -15.41
CA GLY A 144 -12.55 3.02 -13.96
C GLY A 144 -11.42 2.13 -13.41
N CYS A 145 -10.48 1.69 -14.26
CA CYS A 145 -9.35 0.89 -13.81
C CYS A 145 -8.37 1.73 -12.96
N ARG A 146 -7.56 1.05 -12.15
CA ARG A 146 -6.52 1.74 -11.36
C ARG A 146 -5.33 2.06 -12.25
N VAL A 147 -4.60 3.12 -11.94
CA VAL A 147 -3.34 3.48 -12.62
C VAL A 147 -2.38 2.28 -12.70
N SER A 148 -2.24 1.52 -11.62
CA SER A 148 -1.39 0.32 -11.60
C SER A 148 -1.85 -0.78 -12.54
N GLU A 149 -3.16 -0.88 -12.79
CA GLU A 149 -3.74 -1.84 -13.73
C GLU A 149 -3.50 -1.39 -15.17
N LEU A 150 -3.66 -0.08 -15.43
CA LEU A 150 -3.41 0.52 -16.75
C LEU A 150 -1.95 0.39 -17.19
N VAL A 151 -0.99 0.75 -16.33
CA VAL A 151 0.44 0.71 -16.69
C VAL A 151 0.97 -0.71 -16.89
N GLY A 152 0.22 -1.73 -16.46
CA GLY A 152 0.54 -3.14 -16.66
C GLY A 152 -0.09 -3.76 -17.90
N LEU A 153 -0.93 -3.03 -18.65
CA LEU A 153 -1.58 -3.53 -19.86
C LEU A 153 -0.55 -3.74 -20.98
N ASN A 154 -0.64 -4.90 -21.64
CA ASN A 154 0.05 -5.16 -22.90
C ASN A 154 -0.93 -5.19 -24.07
N LEU A 155 -0.42 -5.12 -25.31
CA LEU A 155 -1.26 -5.18 -26.51
C LEU A 155 -2.09 -6.47 -26.59
N GLU A 156 -1.59 -7.58 -26.05
CA GLU A 156 -2.29 -8.87 -25.98
C GLU A 156 -3.48 -8.90 -25.01
N ASP A 157 -3.54 -7.94 -24.09
CA ASP A 157 -4.66 -7.80 -23.17
C ASP A 157 -5.82 -6.98 -23.76
N LEU A 158 -5.60 -6.34 -24.92
CA LEU A 158 -6.58 -5.51 -25.61
C LEU A 158 -7.27 -6.31 -26.71
N ASN A 159 -8.60 -6.34 -26.65
CA ASN A 159 -9.43 -6.87 -27.71
C ASN A 159 -10.26 -5.73 -28.32
N PHE A 160 -9.70 -5.08 -29.33
CA PHE A 160 -10.35 -3.96 -30.02
C PHE A 160 -11.64 -4.38 -30.74
N SER A 161 -11.74 -5.62 -31.24
CA SER A 161 -12.96 -6.08 -31.92
C SER A 161 -14.10 -6.36 -30.93
N ALA A 162 -13.78 -6.78 -29.71
CA ALA A 162 -14.75 -6.94 -28.63
C ALA A 162 -14.93 -5.68 -27.77
N GLY A 163 -14.19 -4.61 -28.05
CA GLY A 163 -14.22 -3.36 -27.28
C GLY A 163 -13.87 -3.54 -25.81
N CYS A 164 -12.91 -4.43 -25.48
CA CYS A 164 -12.60 -4.76 -24.09
C CYS A 164 -11.11 -4.93 -23.82
N ALA A 165 -10.72 -4.83 -22.55
CA ALA A 165 -9.38 -5.08 -22.07
C ALA A 165 -9.40 -6.01 -20.86
N ARG A 166 -8.41 -6.89 -20.74
CA ARG A 166 -8.17 -7.70 -19.55
C ARG A 166 -7.19 -7.00 -18.62
N VAL A 167 -7.62 -6.70 -17.40
CA VAL A 167 -6.78 -6.03 -16.39
C VAL A 167 -6.51 -6.93 -15.20
N LEU A 168 -5.29 -6.85 -14.66
CA LEU A 168 -4.84 -7.62 -13.51
C LEU A 168 -4.93 -6.78 -12.22
N GLY A 169 -5.97 -7.05 -11.44
CA GLY A 169 -6.27 -6.31 -10.21
C GLY A 169 -5.51 -6.80 -8.97
N LYS A 170 -5.78 -6.13 -7.84
CA LYS A 170 -5.18 -6.47 -6.54
C LYS A 170 -5.40 -7.95 -6.18
N GLY A 171 -4.31 -8.62 -5.80
CA GLY A 171 -4.34 -10.04 -5.46
C GLY A 171 -4.26 -10.97 -6.68
N GLN A 172 -3.70 -10.49 -7.79
CA GLN A 172 -3.55 -11.25 -9.04
C GLN A 172 -4.90 -11.75 -9.59
N ARG A 173 -5.94 -10.93 -9.45
CA ARG A 173 -7.29 -11.26 -9.94
C ARG A 173 -7.55 -10.54 -11.26
N GLU A 174 -7.72 -11.32 -12.32
CA GLU A 174 -8.09 -10.81 -13.63
C GLU A 174 -9.56 -10.37 -13.66
N ARG A 175 -9.85 -9.31 -14.42
CA ARG A 175 -11.21 -8.95 -14.82
C ARG A 175 -11.19 -8.30 -16.19
N VAL A 176 -12.32 -8.38 -16.89
CA VAL A 176 -12.54 -7.67 -18.16
C VAL A 176 -13.15 -6.30 -17.87
N VAL A 177 -12.63 -5.28 -18.53
CA VAL A 177 -13.20 -3.93 -18.55
C VAL A 177 -13.60 -3.56 -19.98
N LEU A 178 -14.67 -2.78 -20.13
CA LEU A 178 -15.14 -2.33 -21.43
C LEU A 178 -14.46 -1.01 -21.80
N LEU A 179 -13.98 -0.92 -23.03
CA LEU A 179 -13.37 0.26 -23.60
C LEU A 179 -14.48 1.16 -24.14
N GLY A 180 -14.43 2.45 -23.82
CA GLY A 180 -15.35 3.43 -24.42
C GLY A 180 -14.99 3.65 -25.89
N GLU A 181 -15.96 4.07 -26.72
CA GLU A 181 -15.72 4.31 -28.16
C GLU A 181 -14.59 5.32 -28.42
N ARG A 182 -14.40 6.31 -27.54
CA ARG A 182 -13.31 7.29 -27.63
C ARG A 182 -11.93 6.72 -27.27
N ALA A 183 -11.88 5.55 -26.64
CA ALA A 183 -10.66 4.88 -26.20
C ALA A 183 -10.19 3.78 -27.17
N LEU A 184 -11.00 3.43 -28.18
CA LEU A 184 -10.70 2.49 -29.26
C LEU A 184 -10.08 3.21 -30.45
#